data_AF-A0A523E1L8-F1
#
_entry.id   AF-A0A523E1L8-F1
#
_cell.length_a   1.000
_cell.length_b   1.000
_cell.length_c   1.000
_cell.angle_alpha   90.00
_cell.angle_beta   90.00
_cell.angle_gamma   90.00
#
_symmetry.space_group_name_H-M   'P 1'
#
loop_
_entity.id
_entity.type
_entity.pdbx_description
1 polymer ?
#
loop_
_entity_poly.entity_id
_entity_poly.type
_entity_poly.pdbx_seq_one_letter_code
_entity_poly.pdbx_strand_id
1 'polypeptide(L)' 'MLFFRSEELVARWCERQDVERGATLPLATGWRLGQLWYRDRLDESWAPKTVETVRSIFASLGLTGDFWTVG' A
#
# COMPACT_ATOMS: atom_id res chain seq x y z
N MET A 1 -1.05 7.83 -6.35
CA MET A 1 -1.89 6.62 -6.30
C MET A 1 -2.83 6.66 -7.50
N LEU A 2 -2.80 5.63 -8.34
CA LEU A 2 -3.62 5.54 -9.56
C LEU A 2 -4.73 4.50 -9.36
N PHE A 3 -5.91 4.73 -9.94
CA PHE A 3 -7.04 3.81 -9.87
C PHE A 3 -7.32 3.19 -11.24
N PHE A 4 -7.44 1.88 -11.27
CA PHE A 4 -7.76 1.11 -12.47
C PHE A 4 -8.95 0.21 -12.19
N ARG A 5 -9.79 -0.01 -13.21
CA ARG A 5 -10.92 -0.93 -13.10
C ARG A 5 -10.51 -2.41 -13.16
N SER A 6 -9.30 -2.73 -13.63
CA SER A 6 -8.81 -4.10 -13.80
C SER A 6 -7.29 -4.16 -13.95
N GLU A 7 -6.71 -5.32 -13.65
CA GLU A 7 -5.27 -5.61 -13.78
C GLU A 7 -4.76 -5.52 -15.23
N GLU A 8 -5.59 -5.90 -16.19
CA GLU A 8 -5.32 -5.74 -17.63
C GLU A 8 -4.98 -4.29 -18.00
N LEU A 9 -5.67 -3.31 -17.41
CA LEU A 9 -5.43 -1.91 -17.70
C LEU A 9 -4.17 -1.37 -17.03
N VAL A 10 -3.75 -1.98 -15.91
CA VAL A 10 -2.46 -1.67 -15.28
C VAL A 10 -1.35 -2.08 -16.23
N ALA A 11 -1.37 -3.32 -16.74
CA ALA A 11 -0.37 -3.82 -17.68
C ALA A 11 -0.26 -2.94 -18.93
N ARG A 12 -1.40 -2.65 -19.58
CA ARG A 12 -1.45 -1.75 -20.75
C ARG A 12 -1.03 -0.31 -20.46
N TRP A 13 -1.19 0.15 -19.22
CA TRP A 13 -0.70 1.47 -18.83
C TRP A 13 0.83 1.45 -18.64
N CYS A 14 1.36 0.45 -17.95
CA CYS A 14 2.81 0.26 -17.79
C CYS A 14 3.54 0.20 -19.13
N GLU A 15 3.05 -0.62 -20.08
CA GLU A 15 3.61 -0.72 -21.43
C GLU A 15 3.62 0.63 -22.16
N ARG A 16 2.52 1.39 -22.09
CA ARG A 16 2.41 2.69 -22.76
C ARG A 16 3.26 3.78 -22.13
N GLN A 17 3.61 3.65 -20.86
CA GLN A 17 4.43 4.63 -20.14
C GLN A 17 5.90 4.23 -20.09
N ASP A 18 6.25 3.05 -20.60
CA ASP A 18 7.60 2.47 -20.52
C ASP A 18 8.11 2.41 -19.06
N VAL A 19 7.25 1.92 -18.16
CA VAL A 19 7.56 1.78 -16.73
C VAL A 19 7.36 0.35 -16.25
N GLU A 20 8.23 -0.08 -15.35
CA GLU A 20 8.08 -1.35 -14.65
C GLU A 20 6.83 -1.35 -13.78
N ARG A 21 6.18 -2.52 -13.70
CA ARG A 21 4.98 -2.70 -12.90
C ARG A 21 5.34 -2.77 -11.42
N GLY A 22 4.86 -1.80 -10.65
CA GLY A 22 4.89 -1.82 -9.19
C GLY A 22 3.81 -2.70 -8.56
N ALA A 23 3.54 -2.49 -7.27
CA ALA A 23 2.47 -3.20 -6.58
C ALA A 23 1.07 -2.67 -6.93
N THR A 24 0.11 -3.60 -7.08
CA THR A 24 -1.32 -3.32 -7.11
C THR A 24 -1.97 -3.86 -5.84
N LEU A 25 -3.08 -3.27 -5.43
CA LEU A 25 -3.89 -3.75 -4.31
C LEU A 25 -5.37 -3.40 -4.52
N PRO A 26 -6.31 -4.19 -4.01
CA PRO A 26 -7.73 -3.86 -4.09
C PRO A 26 -8.04 -2.53 -3.39
N LEU A 27 -8.96 -1.73 -3.95
CA LEU A 27 -9.34 -0.43 -3.38
C LEU A 27 -9.73 -0.52 -1.89
N ALA A 28 -10.48 -1.57 -1.52
CA ALA A 28 -10.88 -1.81 -0.14
C ALA A 28 -9.67 -2.05 0.79
N THR A 29 -8.63 -2.73 0.31
CA THR A 29 -7.37 -2.93 1.05
C THR A 29 -6.65 -1.60 1.23
N GLY A 30 -6.61 -0.75 0.20
CA GLY A 30 -6.00 0.58 0.28
C GLY A 30 -6.72 1.50 1.27
N TRP A 31 -8.05 1.43 1.30
CA TRP A 31 -8.84 2.14 2.31
C TRP A 31 -8.55 1.67 3.74
N ARG A 32 -8.43 0.35 3.95
CA ARG A 32 -8.06 -0.21 5.26
C ARG A 32 -6.64 0.17 5.66
N LEU A 33 -5.70 0.16 4.72
CA LEU A 33 -4.34 0.65 4.94
C LEU A 33 -4.36 2.09 5.40
N GLY A 34 -5.07 2.99 4.71
CA GLY A 34 -5.20 4.39 5.11
C GLY A 34 -5.75 4.55 6.53
N GLN A 35 -6.81 3.82 6.89
CA GLN A 35 -7.36 3.85 8.24
C GLN A 35 -6.36 3.42 9.31
N LEU A 36 -5.61 2.32 9.07
CA LEU A 36 -4.58 1.86 10.00
C LEU A 36 -3.38 2.82 10.06
N TRP A 37 -3.04 3.43 8.93
CA TRP A 37 -1.90 4.32 8.82
C TRP A 37 -2.11 5.65 9.54
N TYR A 38 -3.33 6.18 9.48
CA TYR A 38 -3.68 7.50 10.00
C TYR A 38 -4.54 7.48 11.27
N ARG A 39 -4.85 6.31 11.82
CA ARG A 39 -5.74 6.14 12.99
C ARG A 39 -5.39 7.04 14.17
N ASP A 40 -4.09 7.21 14.41
CA ASP A 40 -3.47 7.89 15.55
C ASP A 40 -2.88 9.24 15.15
N ARG A 41 -3.04 9.67 13.89
CA ARG A 41 -2.30 10.81 13.33
C ARG A 41 -2.62 12.15 14.01
N LEU A 42 -3.78 12.24 14.64
CA LEU A 42 -4.25 13.45 15.35
C LEU A 42 -4.11 13.31 16.87
N ASP A 43 -3.54 12.20 17.36
CA ASP A 43 -3.25 12.02 18.78
C ASP A 43 -2.06 12.90 19.18
N GLU A 44 -2.13 13.57 20.33
CA GLU A 44 -1.03 14.39 20.86
C GLU A 44 0.23 13.55 21.14
N SER A 45 0.05 12.26 21.40
CA SER A 45 1.13 11.29 21.60
C SER A 45 1.64 10.66 20.30
N TRP A 46 1.20 11.15 19.14
CA TRP A 46 1.57 10.57 17.85
C TRP A 46 3.10 10.51 17.68
N ALA A 47 3.56 9.32 17.29
CA ALA A 47 4.93 9.08 16.88
C ALA A 47 4.97 8.37 15.51
N PRO A 48 6.06 8.51 14.74
CA PRO A 48 6.28 7.70 13.56
C PRO A 48 6.19 6.21 13.89
N LYS A 49 5.55 5.43 13.00
CA LYS A 49 5.41 3.99 13.19
C LYS A 49 6.77 3.30 13.10
N THR A 50 7.05 2.37 14.02
CA THR A 50 8.27 1.55 13.97
C THR A 50 8.23 0.57 12.80
N VAL A 51 9.38 0.04 12.40
CA VAL A 51 9.47 -0.98 11.34
C VAL A 51 8.62 -2.20 11.69
N GLU A 52 8.63 -2.64 12.96
CA GLU A 52 7.80 -3.75 13.44
C GLU A 52 6.30 -3.45 13.29
N THR A 53 5.89 -2.22 13.59
CA THR A 53 4.50 -1.78 13.45
C THR A 53 4.09 -1.77 11.98
N VAL A 54 4.94 -1.26 11.09
CA VAL A 54 4.68 -1.25 9.65
C VAL A 54 4.57 -2.67 9.09
N ARG A 55 5.49 -3.57 9.47
CA ARG A 55 5.44 -5.00 9.10
C ARG A 55 4.13 -5.65 9.56
N SER A 56 3.70 -5.37 10.79
CA SER A 56 2.43 -5.89 11.33
C SER A 56 1.21 -5.38 10.55
N ILE A 57 1.18 -4.10 10.19
CA ILE A 57 0.11 -3.52 9.38
C ILE A 57 0.04 -4.20 8.01
N PHE A 58 1.17 -4.34 7.30
CA PHE A 58 1.20 -4.99 5.99
C PHE A 58 0.77 -6.46 6.06
N ALA A 59 1.28 -7.21 7.03
CA ALA A 59 0.89 -8.61 7.24
C ALA A 59 -0.63 -8.74 7.52
N SER A 60 -1.19 -7.85 8.35
CA SER A 60 -2.63 -7.86 8.66
C SER A 60 -3.55 -7.61 7.45
N LEU A 61 -3.01 -6.98 6.41
CA LEU A 61 -3.72 -6.66 5.16
C LEU A 61 -3.39 -7.62 4.02
N GLY A 62 -2.54 -8.62 4.25
CA GLY A 62 -2.06 -9.53 3.22
C GLY A 62 -1.17 -8.84 2.17
N LEU A 63 -0.55 -7.71 2.53
CA LEU A 63 0.38 -6.99 1.66
C LEU A 63 1.76 -7.64 1.78
N THR A 64 2.10 -8.47 0.79
CA THR A 64 3.31 -9.31 0.77
C THR A 64 4.11 -9.14 -0.52
N GLY A 65 5.37 -9.54 -0.51
CA GLY A 65 6.29 -9.45 -1.65
C GLY A 65 7.28 -8.29 -1.51
N ASP A 66 8.25 -8.22 -2.42
CA ASP A 66 9.42 -7.35 -2.27
C ASP A 66 9.07 -5.85 -2.13
N PHE A 67 8.00 -5.40 -2.80
CA PHE A 67 7.50 -4.04 -2.68
C PHE A 67 7.08 -3.66 -1.25
N TRP A 68 6.55 -4.63 -0.48
CA TRP A 68 6.04 -4.43 0.88
C TRP A 68 7.06 -4.80 1.97
N THR A 69 8.25 -5.26 1.58
CA THR A 69 9.32 -5.55 2.53
C THR A 69 9.94 -4.25 3.02
N VAL A 70 9.91 -4.03 4.34
CA VAL A 70 10.59 -2.92 5.00
C VAL A 70 11.78 -3.45 5.80
N GLY A 71 12.92 -2.77 5.70
CA GLY A 71 14.20 -3.10 6.35
C GLY A 71 14.29 -2.50 7.75
#